data_AF-A0A1T1D443-F1
#
_entry.id   AF-A0A1T1D443-F1
#
_cell.length_a   1.000
_cell.length_b   1.000
_cell.length_c   1.000
_cell.angle_alpha   90.00
_cell.angle_beta   90.00
_cell.angle_gamma   90.00
#
_symmetry.space_group_name_H-M   'P 1'
#
loop_
_entity.id
_entity.type
_entity.pdbx_description
1 polymer ?
#
loop_
_entity_poly.entity_id
_entity_poly.type
_entity_poly.pdbx_seq_one_letter_code
_entity_poly.pdbx_strand_id
1 'polypeptide(L)'
;MSRDLGVVLLELFLSIGFTIVAVRLLVINGLERLAQALGWSAKTKGQILGYATSLPELVAVLATALNGRESLAGGFWNIASSNVINLVLFLAAVVFYLRHWELLNPRFIEEISFCGFSVLLPLVLAATGVSPSLVLGVALLGCFLGYQLLDHNLAELQGKRGQESDPQVLDTDEGIAGEQTSPSQGTTLVLLLVGTVALATAGYRLGNSAELLIEAIQLPAWLVGCCLGLVTSLPELTSFFELYGRSTGQGETRKLDATQANLDTLVSSNMANIGLIYPVGLAVFQVSEWLGLDALIGA
;
A
#
# COMPACT_ATOMS: atom_id res chain seq x y z
N MET A 1 2.91 -27.20 21.88
CA MET A 1 2.62 -26.21 22.93
C MET A 1 1.61 -25.24 22.31
N SER A 2 0.33 -25.29 22.69
CA SER A 2 -0.69 -24.41 22.11
C SER A 2 -0.39 -22.97 22.55
N ARG A 3 0.18 -22.15 21.67
CA ARG A 3 0.26 -20.70 21.92
C ARG A 3 -1.17 -20.20 22.06
N ASP A 4 -1.43 -19.45 23.13
CA ASP A 4 -2.74 -18.84 23.37
C ASP A 4 -3.07 -17.90 22.20
N LEU A 5 -4.29 -18.01 21.67
CA LEU A 5 -4.82 -17.12 20.62
C LEU A 5 -4.55 -15.65 20.94
N GLY A 6 -4.70 -15.25 22.21
CA GLY A 6 -4.43 -13.87 22.64
C GLY A 6 -2.98 -13.45 22.42
N VAL A 7 -2.02 -14.35 22.63
CA VAL A 7 -0.59 -14.06 22.42
C VAL A 7 -0.28 -13.96 20.93
N VAL A 8 -0.86 -14.83 20.10
CA VAL A 8 -0.63 -14.81 18.64
C VAL A 8 -1.24 -13.54 18.02
N LEU A 9 -2.45 -13.16 18.43
CA LEU A 9 -3.06 -11.90 18.01
C LEU A 9 -2.24 -10.69 18.47
N LEU A 10 -1.72 -10.71 19.68
CA LEU A 10 -0.85 -9.64 20.17
C LEU A 10 0.44 -9.54 19.34
N GLU A 11 1.11 -10.66 19.04
CA GLU A 11 2.31 -10.69 18.18
C GLU A 11 2.01 -10.17 16.77
N LEU A 12 0.84 -10.54 16.21
CA LEU A 12 0.35 -10.04 14.94
C LEU A 12 0.19 -8.51 14.96
N PHE A 13 -0.58 -7.97 15.90
CA PHE A 13 -0.85 -6.54 15.97
C PHE A 13 0.41 -5.73 16.28
N LEU A 14 1.30 -6.22 17.15
CA LEU A 14 2.58 -5.56 17.43
C LEU A 14 3.49 -5.54 16.20
N SER A 15 3.55 -6.65 15.45
CA SER A 15 4.36 -6.74 14.24
C SER A 15 3.86 -5.76 13.18
N ILE A 16 2.54 -5.64 12.99
CA ILE A 16 1.99 -4.68 12.02
C ILE A 16 2.21 -3.23 12.50
N GLY A 17 1.96 -2.94 13.78
CA GLY A 17 2.24 -1.61 14.34
C GLY A 17 3.70 -1.21 14.16
N PHE A 18 4.63 -2.14 14.38
CA PHE A 18 6.05 -1.94 14.12
C PHE A 18 6.34 -1.72 12.62
N THR A 19 5.72 -2.48 11.71
CA THR A 19 5.82 -2.27 10.26
C THR A 19 5.42 -0.85 9.87
N ILE A 20 4.28 -0.36 10.35
CA ILE A 20 3.79 1.00 10.05
C ILE A 20 4.79 2.06 10.55
N VAL A 21 5.27 1.91 11.79
CA VAL A 21 6.25 2.84 12.37
C VAL A 21 7.56 2.80 11.58
N ALA A 22 8.03 1.63 11.17
CA ALA A 22 9.24 1.47 10.38
C ALA A 22 9.10 2.10 8.98
N VAL A 23 7.98 1.88 8.29
CA VAL A 23 7.68 2.53 7.00
C VAL A 23 7.71 4.05 7.18
N ARG A 24 6.98 4.57 8.15
CA ARG A 24 6.82 6.02 8.34
C ARG A 24 8.12 6.71 8.76
N LEU A 25 8.83 6.15 9.74
CA LEU A 25 10.00 6.83 10.34
C LEU A 25 11.31 6.54 9.60
N LEU A 26 11.43 5.39 8.94
CA LEU A 26 12.67 4.98 8.31
C LEU A 26 12.58 5.05 6.80
N VAL A 27 11.59 4.36 6.20
CA VAL A 27 11.54 4.20 4.75
C VAL A 27 11.10 5.47 4.06
N ILE A 28 9.98 6.08 4.48
CA ILE A 28 9.49 7.34 3.90
C ILE A 28 10.54 8.44 4.03
N ASN A 29 11.06 8.66 5.24
CA ASN A 29 12.11 9.65 5.48
C ASN A 29 13.38 9.37 4.65
N GLY A 30 13.76 8.10 4.47
CA GLY A 30 14.88 7.71 3.61
C GLY A 30 14.62 8.00 2.14
N LEU A 31 13.42 7.68 1.63
CA LEU A 31 13.02 7.91 0.26
C LEU A 31 12.92 9.40 -0.07
N GLU A 32 12.44 10.23 0.86
CA GLU A 32 12.40 11.68 0.66
C GLU A 32 13.79 12.30 0.55
N ARG A 33 14.71 11.91 1.43
CA ARG A 33 16.11 12.36 1.38
C ARG A 33 16.81 11.86 0.12
N LEU A 34 16.50 10.65 -0.31
CA LEU A 34 17.02 10.09 -1.56
C LEU A 34 16.48 10.87 -2.77
N ALA A 35 15.18 11.17 -2.79
CA ALA A 35 14.54 11.96 -3.84
C ALA A 35 15.17 13.35 -3.96
N GLN A 36 15.44 14.02 -2.84
CA GLN A 36 16.14 15.30 -2.80
C GLN A 36 17.57 15.18 -3.34
N ALA A 37 18.32 14.17 -2.89
CA ALA A 37 19.71 13.96 -3.32
C ALA A 37 19.84 13.64 -4.82
N LEU A 38 18.85 12.94 -5.38
CA LEU A 38 18.79 12.57 -6.80
C LEU A 38 18.07 13.61 -7.68
N GLY A 39 17.55 14.69 -7.11
CA GLY A 39 16.82 15.72 -7.84
C GLY A 39 15.57 15.19 -8.54
N TRP A 40 14.86 14.23 -7.93
CA TRP A 40 13.62 13.68 -8.49
C TRP A 40 12.55 14.77 -8.63
N SER A 41 11.76 14.67 -9.69
CA SER A 41 10.61 15.55 -9.90
C SER A 41 9.57 15.35 -8.79
N ALA A 42 8.75 16.38 -8.54
CA ALA A 42 7.64 16.29 -7.57
C ALA A 42 6.71 15.11 -7.87
N LYS A 43 6.44 14.84 -9.15
CA LYS A 43 5.66 13.68 -9.61
C LYS A 43 6.29 12.36 -9.20
N THR A 44 7.57 12.16 -9.52
CA THR A 44 8.28 10.91 -9.17
C THR A 44 8.36 10.72 -7.66
N LYS A 45 8.62 11.79 -6.91
CA LYS A 45 8.61 11.77 -5.45
C LYS A 45 7.24 11.36 -4.91
N GLY A 46 6.16 11.96 -5.41
CA GLY A 46 4.78 11.66 -5.01
C GLY A 46 4.39 10.21 -5.30
N GLN A 47 4.72 9.69 -6.48
CA GLN A 47 4.44 8.29 -6.84
C GLN A 47 5.18 7.30 -5.92
N ILE A 48 6.47 7.53 -5.68
CA ILE A 48 7.27 6.66 -4.82
C ILE A 48 6.79 6.71 -3.37
N LEU A 49 6.39 7.89 -2.89
CA LEU A 49 5.80 8.04 -1.56
C LEU A 49 4.44 7.33 -1.46
N GLY A 50 3.62 7.40 -2.51
CA GLY A 50 2.36 6.65 -2.61
C GLY A 50 2.57 5.14 -2.62
N TYR A 51 3.62 4.63 -3.29
CA TYR A 51 3.97 3.21 -3.19
C TYR A 51 4.52 2.84 -1.80
N ALA A 52 5.17 3.79 -1.11
CA ALA A 52 5.69 3.56 0.23
C ALA A 52 4.57 3.32 1.25
N THR A 53 3.37 3.89 1.08
CA THR A 53 2.24 3.65 1.98
C THR A 53 1.72 2.21 1.90
N SER A 54 1.86 1.55 0.74
CA SER A 54 1.46 0.15 0.52
C SER A 54 2.55 -0.89 0.82
N LEU A 55 3.67 -0.46 1.40
CA LEU A 55 4.72 -1.38 1.85
C LEU A 55 4.26 -2.34 2.97
N PRO A 56 3.39 -1.96 3.92
CA PRO A 56 2.84 -2.90 4.89
C PRO A 56 2.05 -4.04 4.23
N GLU A 57 1.25 -3.75 3.20
CA GLU A 57 0.54 -4.75 2.40
C GLU A 57 1.52 -5.69 1.71
N LEU A 58 2.59 -5.16 1.11
CA LEU A 58 3.65 -5.97 0.52
C LEU A 58 4.31 -6.90 1.54
N VAL A 59 4.66 -6.38 2.71
CA VAL A 59 5.26 -7.17 3.79
C VAL A 59 4.32 -8.28 4.23
N ALA A 60 3.01 -8.00 4.40
CA ALA A 60 2.02 -9.00 4.78
C ALA A 60 1.81 -10.07 3.70
N VAL A 61 1.76 -9.69 2.42
CA VAL A 61 1.65 -10.63 1.29
C VAL A 61 2.88 -11.51 1.17
N LEU A 62 4.08 -10.94 1.26
CA LEU A 62 5.33 -11.71 1.20
C LEU A 62 5.45 -12.68 2.38
N ALA A 63 5.10 -12.20 3.57
CA ALA A 63 5.12 -13.01 4.78
C ALA A 63 4.18 -14.21 4.67
N THR A 64 2.96 -14.01 4.18
CA THR A 64 2.00 -15.09 3.98
C THR A 64 2.38 -16.02 2.83
N ALA A 65 2.95 -15.48 1.75
CA ALA A 65 3.44 -16.27 0.60
C ALA A 65 4.58 -17.23 0.97
N LEU A 66 5.45 -16.85 1.90
CA LEU A 66 6.55 -17.69 2.36
C LEU A 66 6.13 -18.81 3.33
N ASN A 67 4.89 -18.77 3.85
CA ASN A 67 4.34 -19.75 4.78
C ASN A 67 3.32 -20.69 4.10
N GLY A 68 3.49 -20.92 2.80
CA GLY A 68 2.71 -21.89 2.04
C GLY A 68 1.34 -21.41 1.56
N ARG A 69 0.60 -22.33 0.93
CA ARG A 69 -0.59 -22.03 0.12
C ARG A 69 -1.79 -21.56 0.95
N GLU A 70 -2.01 -22.16 2.11
CA GLU A 70 -3.11 -21.79 3.00
C GLU A 70 -2.88 -20.38 3.56
N SER A 71 -1.66 -20.07 3.99
CA SER A 71 -1.26 -18.73 4.42
C SER A 71 -1.37 -17.70 3.30
N LEU A 72 -0.95 -18.03 2.07
CA LEU A 72 -1.08 -17.15 0.89
C LEU A 72 -2.53 -16.70 0.63
N ALA A 73 -3.53 -17.53 0.94
CA ALA A 73 -4.92 -17.11 0.86
C ALA A 73 -5.22 -15.92 1.79
N GLY A 74 -4.60 -15.87 2.97
CA GLY A 74 -4.63 -14.72 3.87
C GLY A 74 -3.98 -13.47 3.24
N GLY A 75 -2.87 -13.64 2.52
CA GLY A 75 -2.23 -12.57 1.74
C GLY A 75 -3.12 -12.00 0.64
N PHE A 76 -3.84 -12.87 -0.09
CA PHE A 76 -4.84 -12.43 -1.06
C PHE A 76 -5.95 -11.61 -0.40
N TRP A 77 -6.49 -12.09 0.73
CA TRP A 77 -7.56 -11.38 1.44
C TRP A 77 -7.07 -10.09 2.10
N ASN A 78 -5.79 -9.99 2.47
CA ASN A 78 -5.16 -8.72 2.82
C ASN A 78 -5.29 -7.72 1.65
N ILE A 79 -4.89 -8.09 0.43
CA ILE A 79 -5.02 -7.23 -0.75
C ILE A 79 -6.47 -6.87 -1.09
N ALA A 80 -7.36 -7.87 -1.13
CA ALA A 80 -8.76 -7.66 -1.46
C ALA A 80 -9.46 -6.73 -0.44
N SER A 81 -9.21 -6.96 0.84
CA SER A 81 -9.79 -6.13 1.90
C SER A 81 -9.16 -4.75 1.98
N SER A 82 -7.83 -4.60 1.84
CA SER A 82 -7.16 -3.30 1.79
C SER A 82 -7.74 -2.41 0.68
N ASN A 83 -8.01 -2.94 -0.51
CA ASN A 83 -8.60 -2.14 -1.59
C ASN A 83 -10.00 -1.61 -1.25
N VAL A 84 -10.83 -2.43 -0.58
CA VAL A 84 -12.16 -2.03 -0.08
C VAL A 84 -12.03 -1.03 1.07
N ILE A 85 -11.14 -1.30 2.01
CA ILE A 85 -10.92 -0.50 3.21
C ILE A 85 -10.37 0.87 2.82
N ASN A 86 -9.38 0.95 1.95
CA ASN A 86 -8.85 2.22 1.41
C ASN A 86 -9.95 3.08 0.79
N LEU A 87 -10.87 2.48 0.02
CA LEU A 87 -12.03 3.21 -0.52
C LEU A 87 -12.93 3.72 0.62
N VAL A 88 -13.24 2.89 1.60
CA VAL A 88 -14.06 3.29 2.76
C VAL A 88 -13.40 4.43 3.55
N LEU A 89 -12.09 4.35 3.78
CA LEU A 89 -11.31 5.34 4.53
C LEU A 89 -11.19 6.67 3.76
N PHE A 90 -11.00 6.61 2.44
CA PHE A 90 -11.08 7.78 1.57
C PHE A 90 -12.46 8.44 1.64
N LEU A 91 -13.54 7.65 1.52
CA LEU A 91 -14.91 8.17 1.62
C LEU A 91 -15.20 8.75 3.01
N ALA A 92 -14.65 8.15 4.07
CA ALA A 92 -14.74 8.70 5.42
C ALA A 92 -14.05 10.07 5.50
N ALA A 93 -12.87 10.23 4.92
CA ALA A 93 -12.17 11.52 4.85
C ALA A 93 -12.97 12.56 4.03
N VAL A 94 -13.54 12.14 2.88
CA VAL A 94 -14.43 12.98 2.06
C VAL A 94 -15.62 13.49 2.87
N VAL A 95 -16.28 12.61 3.63
CA VAL A 95 -17.42 12.99 4.48
C VAL A 95 -16.97 13.90 5.62
N PHE A 96 -15.88 13.56 6.30
CA PHE A 96 -15.34 14.34 7.43
C PHE A 96 -15.01 15.79 7.02
N TYR A 97 -14.40 15.98 5.86
CA TYR A 97 -14.05 17.31 5.33
C TYR A 97 -15.16 17.94 4.47
N LEU A 98 -16.36 17.33 4.42
CA LEU A 98 -17.53 17.80 3.66
C LEU A 98 -17.27 18.00 2.15
N ARG A 99 -16.49 17.11 1.54
CA ARG A 99 -16.01 17.17 0.14
C ARG A 99 -16.84 16.37 -0.87
N HIS A 100 -17.93 15.75 -0.44
CA HIS A 100 -18.69 14.80 -1.26
C HIS A 100 -19.18 15.34 -2.61
N TRP A 101 -19.48 16.64 -2.72
CA TRP A 101 -19.88 17.25 -3.99
C TRP A 101 -18.77 17.30 -5.03
N GLU A 102 -17.51 17.33 -4.59
CA GLU A 102 -16.35 17.40 -5.47
C GLU A 102 -16.23 16.12 -6.31
N LEU A 103 -16.63 14.95 -5.76
CA LEU A 103 -16.59 13.66 -6.48
C LEU A 103 -17.51 13.59 -7.70
N LEU A 104 -18.50 14.48 -7.81
CA LEU A 104 -19.38 14.56 -8.99
C LEU A 104 -18.75 15.35 -10.14
N ASN A 105 -17.57 15.94 -9.94
CA ASN A 105 -16.87 16.68 -10.97
C ASN A 105 -16.39 15.74 -12.09
N PRO A 106 -16.70 16.00 -13.37
CA PRO A 106 -16.25 15.19 -14.50
C PRO A 106 -14.73 15.00 -14.59
N ARG A 107 -13.95 15.90 -13.95
CA ARG A 107 -12.49 15.79 -13.82
C ARG A 107 -12.05 14.44 -13.24
N PHE A 108 -12.86 13.83 -12.36
CA PHE A 108 -12.48 12.65 -11.57
C PHE A 108 -12.99 11.32 -12.15
N ILE A 109 -13.61 11.34 -13.34
CA ILE A 109 -14.25 10.14 -13.91
C ILE A 109 -13.26 9.01 -14.15
N GLU A 110 -12.01 9.34 -14.51
CA GLU A 110 -10.96 8.38 -14.81
C GLU A 110 -10.48 7.69 -13.53
N GLU A 111 -10.17 8.48 -12.50
CA GLU A 111 -9.71 7.99 -11.21
C GLU A 111 -10.79 7.19 -10.49
N ILE A 112 -12.06 7.63 -10.54
CA ILE A 112 -13.19 6.86 -9.99
C ILE A 112 -13.35 5.54 -10.74
N SER A 113 -13.15 5.52 -12.06
CA SER A 113 -13.23 4.30 -12.87
C SER A 113 -12.11 3.30 -12.51
N PHE A 114 -10.87 3.79 -12.39
CA PHE A 114 -9.74 2.96 -11.96
C PHE A 114 -9.90 2.46 -10.53
N CYS A 115 -10.38 3.31 -9.62
CA CYS A 115 -10.71 2.92 -8.26
C CYS A 115 -11.75 1.79 -8.25
N GLY A 116 -12.86 1.96 -8.98
CA GLY A 116 -13.89 0.94 -9.12
C GLY A 116 -13.33 -0.38 -9.65
N PHE A 117 -12.53 -0.34 -10.72
CA PHE A 117 -11.85 -1.52 -11.26
C PHE A 117 -10.94 -2.19 -10.22
N SER A 118 -10.12 -1.42 -9.51
CA SER A 118 -9.17 -1.91 -8.51
C SER A 118 -9.84 -2.62 -7.32
N VAL A 119 -11.08 -2.23 -6.98
CA VAL A 119 -11.86 -2.85 -5.90
C VAL A 119 -12.63 -4.06 -6.42
N LEU A 120 -13.24 -3.96 -7.61
CA LEU A 120 -14.05 -5.04 -8.17
C LEU A 120 -13.20 -6.24 -8.59
N LEU A 121 -12.01 -6.01 -9.15
CA LEU A 121 -11.14 -7.08 -9.64
C LEU A 121 -10.81 -8.14 -8.58
N PRO A 122 -10.26 -7.81 -7.39
CA PRO A 122 -9.99 -8.81 -6.36
C PRO A 122 -11.27 -9.49 -5.84
N LEU A 123 -12.40 -8.78 -5.76
CA LEU A 123 -13.67 -9.38 -5.35
C LEU A 123 -14.19 -10.41 -6.38
N VAL A 124 -14.01 -10.14 -7.68
CA VAL A 124 -14.33 -11.09 -8.74
C VAL A 124 -13.41 -12.31 -8.68
N LEU A 125 -12.11 -12.12 -8.46
CA LEU A 125 -11.17 -13.24 -8.27
C LEU A 125 -11.57 -14.11 -7.07
N ALA A 126 -11.98 -13.49 -5.96
CA ALA A 126 -12.47 -14.19 -4.78
C ALA A 126 -13.75 -14.99 -5.08
N ALA A 127 -14.70 -14.38 -5.78
CA ALA A 127 -15.98 -15.01 -6.12
C ALA A 127 -15.85 -16.16 -7.14
N THR A 128 -14.88 -16.06 -8.05
CA THR A 128 -14.63 -17.08 -9.08
C THR A 128 -13.73 -18.21 -8.60
N GLY A 129 -13.03 -18.04 -7.47
CA GLY A 129 -12.15 -19.06 -6.91
C GLY A 129 -10.95 -19.37 -7.81
N VAL A 130 -10.50 -18.40 -8.61
CA VAL A 130 -9.33 -18.59 -9.50
C VAL A 130 -8.12 -18.96 -8.64
N SER A 131 -7.48 -20.08 -8.99
CA SER A 131 -6.35 -20.59 -8.22
C SER A 131 -5.12 -19.67 -8.36
N PRO A 132 -4.38 -19.42 -7.25
CA PRO A 132 -3.10 -18.73 -7.29
C PRO A 132 -2.14 -19.41 -8.27
N SER A 133 -1.56 -18.65 -9.20
CA SER A 133 -0.60 -19.16 -10.19
C SER A 133 0.27 -18.04 -10.75
N LEU A 134 1.45 -18.38 -11.28
CA LEU A 134 2.29 -17.42 -12.01
C LEU A 134 1.59 -16.80 -13.21
N VAL A 135 0.73 -17.57 -13.90
CA VAL A 135 -0.05 -17.06 -15.04
C VAL A 135 -0.99 -15.95 -14.59
N LEU A 136 -1.69 -16.15 -13.47
CA LEU A 136 -2.51 -15.10 -12.86
C LEU A 136 -1.65 -13.88 -12.47
N GLY A 137 -0.48 -14.10 -11.86
CA GLY A 137 0.44 -13.02 -11.51
C GLY A 137 0.88 -12.19 -12.72
N VAL A 138 1.27 -12.84 -13.82
CA VAL A 138 1.64 -12.17 -15.08
C VAL A 138 0.45 -11.43 -15.68
N ALA A 139 -0.75 -12.00 -15.66
CA ALA A 139 -1.95 -11.35 -16.16
C ALA A 139 -2.28 -10.07 -15.36
N LEU A 140 -2.23 -10.14 -14.03
CA LEU A 140 -2.44 -9.00 -13.13
C LEU A 140 -1.38 -7.91 -13.30
N LEU A 141 -0.12 -8.30 -13.46
CA LEU A 141 0.96 -7.36 -13.78
C LEU A 141 0.75 -6.72 -15.16
N GLY A 142 0.27 -7.47 -16.14
CA GLY A 142 -0.14 -6.95 -17.44
C GLY A 142 -1.28 -5.92 -17.32
N CYS A 143 -2.27 -6.19 -16.47
CA CYS A 143 -3.34 -5.22 -16.16
C CYS A 143 -2.78 -3.95 -15.52
N PHE A 144 -1.81 -4.06 -14.59
CA PHE A 144 -1.17 -2.91 -13.96
C PHE A 144 -0.39 -2.05 -14.94
N LEU A 145 0.41 -2.67 -15.82
CA LEU A 145 1.13 -1.96 -16.88
C LEU A 145 0.16 -1.33 -17.89
N GLY A 146 -0.94 -2.03 -18.22
CA GLY A 146 -2.02 -1.50 -19.05
C GLY A 146 -2.69 -0.27 -18.44
N TYR A 147 -2.94 -0.28 -17.13
CA TYR A 147 -3.40 0.88 -16.37
C TYR A 147 -2.41 2.04 -16.46
N GLN A 148 -1.12 1.82 -16.16
CA GLN A 148 -0.13 2.90 -16.23
C GLN A 148 -0.04 3.51 -17.64
N LEU A 149 -0.12 2.67 -18.68
CA LEU A 149 -0.11 3.14 -20.06
C LEU A 149 -1.37 3.95 -20.40
N LEU A 150 -2.54 3.49 -19.95
CA LEU A 150 -3.80 4.16 -20.19
C LEU A 150 -3.85 5.52 -19.46
N ASP A 151 -3.48 5.55 -18.19
CA ASP A 151 -3.37 6.78 -17.39
C ASP A 151 -2.42 7.79 -18.05
N HIS A 152 -1.24 7.34 -18.45
CA HIS A 152 -0.28 8.19 -19.18
C HIS A 152 -0.88 8.76 -20.47
N ASN A 153 -1.54 7.92 -21.28
CA ASN A 153 -2.11 8.34 -22.55
C ASN A 153 -3.28 9.32 -22.38
N LEU A 154 -4.14 9.10 -21.37
CA LEU A 154 -5.25 9.99 -21.07
C LEU A 154 -4.74 11.36 -20.58
N ALA A 155 -3.72 11.38 -19.74
CA ALA A 155 -3.08 12.62 -19.31
C ALA A 155 -2.47 13.42 -20.49
N GLU A 156 -1.91 12.73 -21.48
CA GLU A 156 -1.38 13.35 -22.71
C GLU A 156 -2.50 13.92 -23.58
N LEU A 157 -3.59 13.18 -23.80
CA LEU A 157 -4.74 13.61 -24.60
C LEU A 157 -5.45 14.84 -24.00
N GLN A 158 -5.49 14.92 -22.68
CA GLN A 158 -6.11 16.04 -21.96
C GLN A 158 -5.22 17.28 -21.88
N GLY A 159 -3.98 17.23 -22.41
CA GLY A 159 -3.04 18.35 -22.32
C GLY A 159 -2.60 18.68 -20.89
N LYS A 160 -2.85 17.78 -19.92
CA LYS A 160 -2.42 17.93 -18.51
C LYS A 160 -0.90 17.84 -18.36
N ARG A 161 -0.18 17.41 -19.40
CA ARG A 161 1.29 17.30 -19.40
C ARG A 161 1.93 18.67 -19.22
N GLY A 162 2.54 18.90 -18.06
CA GLY A 162 3.23 20.15 -17.70
C GLY A 162 2.35 21.25 -17.08
N GLN A 163 1.04 21.01 -16.95
CA GLN A 163 0.09 21.81 -16.16
C GLN A 163 -0.24 21.13 -14.82
N GLU A 164 0.60 20.18 -14.39
CA GLU A 164 0.49 19.62 -13.05
C GLU A 164 0.55 20.78 -12.07
N SER A 165 -0.59 21.06 -11.40
CA SER A 165 -0.61 21.86 -10.18
C SER A 165 0.54 21.33 -9.36
N ASP A 166 1.53 22.18 -9.09
CA ASP A 166 2.64 21.91 -8.19
C ASP A 166 2.06 21.07 -7.05
N PRO A 167 2.33 19.74 -6.99
CA PRO A 167 1.83 18.93 -5.91
C PRO A 167 2.54 19.56 -4.75
N GLN A 168 1.77 20.35 -3.99
CA GLN A 168 2.26 21.27 -2.99
C GLN A 168 3.51 20.66 -2.43
N VAL A 169 4.62 21.37 -2.67
CA VAL A 169 5.86 21.23 -1.94
C VAL A 169 5.54 20.48 -0.67
N LEU A 170 6.08 19.27 -0.55
CA LEU A 170 6.35 18.70 0.75
C LEU A 170 7.20 19.76 1.46
N ASP A 171 6.54 20.81 1.95
CA ASP A 171 6.93 21.62 3.07
C ASP A 171 6.74 20.63 4.22
N THR A 172 7.67 19.68 4.28
CA THR A 172 8.26 19.21 5.52
C THR A 172 8.81 20.44 6.23
N ASP A 173 7.90 21.22 6.79
CA ASP A 173 8.16 22.17 7.85
C ASP A 173 6.83 22.37 8.58
N GLU A 174 6.45 21.35 9.34
CA GLU A 174 5.77 21.49 10.63
C GLU A 174 5.72 20.12 11.32
N GLY A 175 6.86 19.72 11.88
CA GLY A 175 6.97 18.46 12.63
C GLY A 175 8.40 18.09 13.01
N ILE A 176 8.97 18.84 13.95
CA ILE A 176 10.35 18.77 14.51
C ILE A 176 11.35 19.64 13.73
N ALA A 177 11.49 20.88 14.20
CA ALA A 177 12.59 21.77 13.87
C ALA A 177 13.94 21.07 14.13
N GLY A 178 14.60 20.68 13.04
CA GLY A 178 15.96 20.17 13.02
C GLY A 178 16.68 20.77 11.82
N GLU A 179 17.55 21.73 12.12
CA GLU A 179 18.61 22.33 11.29
C GLU A 179 18.80 21.68 9.90
N GLN A 180 18.44 22.42 8.84
CA GLN A 180 18.61 22.04 7.43
C GLN A 180 20.10 21.91 7.09
N THR A 181 20.66 20.75 7.42
CA THR A 181 21.94 20.27 6.92
C THR A 181 21.67 19.43 5.69
N SER A 182 22.37 19.71 4.59
CA SER A 182 22.31 18.90 3.37
C SER A 182 22.36 17.41 3.74
N PRO A 183 21.38 16.59 3.31
CA PRO A 183 21.26 15.22 3.80
C PRO A 183 22.54 14.47 3.50
N SER A 184 23.25 14.03 4.54
CA SER A 184 24.45 13.23 4.35
C SER A 184 24.02 11.94 3.64
N GLN A 185 24.69 11.60 2.53
CA GLN A 185 24.38 10.37 1.76
C GLN A 185 24.42 9.13 2.67
N GLY A 186 25.27 9.14 3.70
CA GLY A 186 25.35 8.10 4.71
C GLY A 186 24.07 7.94 5.54
N THR A 187 23.43 9.04 5.96
CA THR A 187 22.18 8.98 6.73
C THR A 187 21.03 8.40 5.89
N THR A 188 20.94 8.78 4.61
CA THR A 188 19.92 8.24 3.70
C THR A 188 20.06 6.73 3.54
N LEU A 189 21.28 6.24 3.30
CA LEU A 189 21.55 4.81 3.16
C LEU A 189 21.23 4.05 4.47
N VAL A 190 21.62 4.59 5.62
CA VAL A 190 21.35 3.98 6.92
C VAL A 190 19.84 3.86 7.18
N LEU A 191 19.06 4.92 6.92
CA LEU A 191 17.60 4.88 7.10
C LEU A 191 16.94 3.79 6.25
N LEU A 192 17.31 3.69 4.97
CA LEU A 192 16.75 2.69 4.06
C LEU A 192 17.19 1.25 4.43
N LEU A 193 18.45 1.05 4.82
CA LEU A 193 18.94 -0.26 5.25
C LEU A 193 18.27 -0.72 6.56
N VAL A 194 18.24 0.15 7.57
CA VAL A 194 17.60 -0.16 8.85
C VAL A 194 16.09 -0.37 8.65
N GLY A 195 15.45 0.45 7.82
CA GLY A 195 14.06 0.27 7.42
C GLY A 195 13.82 -1.10 6.78
N THR A 196 14.66 -1.49 5.82
CA THR A 196 14.55 -2.81 5.15
C THR A 196 14.70 -3.97 6.15
N VAL A 197 15.70 -3.91 7.04
CA VAL A 197 15.89 -4.94 8.08
C VAL A 197 14.70 -4.99 9.05
N ALA A 198 14.18 -3.83 9.45
CA ALA A 198 13.00 -3.73 10.28
C ALA A 198 11.78 -4.38 9.62
N LEU A 199 11.51 -4.04 8.35
CA LEU A 199 10.40 -4.61 7.58
C LEU A 199 10.55 -6.13 7.38
N ALA A 200 11.77 -6.61 7.11
CA ALA A 200 12.02 -8.06 6.99
C ALA A 200 11.77 -8.79 8.32
N THR A 201 12.22 -8.21 9.44
CA THR A 201 12.01 -8.79 10.78
C THR A 201 10.53 -8.80 11.15
N ALA A 202 9.81 -7.71 10.86
CA ALA A 202 8.39 -7.60 11.09
C ALA A 202 7.59 -8.58 10.22
N GLY A 203 7.96 -8.69 8.94
CA GLY A 203 7.36 -9.62 7.99
C GLY A 203 7.49 -11.08 8.43
N TYR A 204 8.68 -11.49 8.89
CA TYR A 204 8.87 -12.85 9.42
C TYR A 204 7.93 -13.15 10.59
N ARG A 205 7.82 -12.22 11.56
CA ARG A 205 6.93 -12.38 12.73
C ARG A 205 5.45 -12.39 12.34
N LEU A 206 5.08 -11.52 11.40
CA LEU A 206 3.72 -11.42 10.87
C LEU A 206 3.33 -12.72 10.15
N GLY A 207 4.22 -13.26 9.32
CA GLY A 207 3.99 -14.50 8.58
C GLY A 207 3.72 -15.67 9.51
N ASN A 208 4.60 -15.89 10.49
CA ASN A 208 4.42 -16.95 11.48
C ASN A 208 3.13 -16.77 12.29
N SER A 209 2.75 -15.53 12.61
CA SER A 209 1.50 -15.27 13.35
C SER A 209 0.27 -15.57 12.49
N ALA A 210 0.30 -15.19 11.21
CA ALA A 210 -0.77 -15.47 10.26
C ALA A 210 -0.93 -16.99 10.02
N GLU A 211 0.17 -17.69 9.79
CA GLU A 211 0.20 -19.14 9.63
C GLU A 211 -0.36 -19.85 10.86
N LEU A 212 0.07 -19.49 12.08
CA LEU A 212 -0.47 -20.07 13.32
C LEU A 212 -1.97 -19.82 13.48
N LEU A 213 -2.47 -18.64 13.10
CA LEU A 213 -3.89 -18.33 13.16
C LEU A 213 -4.69 -19.19 12.17
N ILE A 214 -4.17 -19.38 10.96
CA ILE A 214 -4.84 -20.11 9.89
C ILE A 214 -4.76 -21.62 10.12
N GLU A 215 -3.56 -22.17 10.37
CA GLU A 215 -3.34 -23.60 10.41
C GLU A 215 -3.50 -24.22 11.80
N ALA A 216 -3.01 -23.57 12.85
CA ALA A 216 -3.09 -24.14 14.20
C ALA A 216 -4.41 -23.79 14.88
N ILE A 217 -4.84 -22.53 14.78
CA ILE A 217 -6.07 -22.04 15.41
C ILE A 217 -7.28 -22.22 14.48
N GLN A 218 -7.07 -22.60 13.21
CA GLN A 218 -8.13 -22.91 12.24
C GLN A 218 -9.06 -21.71 12.00
N LEU A 219 -8.54 -20.48 12.08
CA LEU A 219 -9.26 -19.30 11.65
C LEU A 219 -9.33 -19.26 10.12
N PRO A 220 -10.48 -18.87 9.53
CA PRO A 220 -10.56 -18.73 8.09
C PRO A 220 -9.53 -17.71 7.57
N ALA A 221 -8.80 -18.06 6.51
CA ALA A 221 -7.78 -17.21 5.91
C ALA A 221 -8.33 -15.82 5.50
N TRP A 222 -9.59 -15.75 5.07
CA TRP A 222 -10.24 -14.47 4.75
C TRP A 222 -10.39 -13.56 5.97
N LEU A 223 -10.63 -14.10 7.15
CA LEU A 223 -10.75 -13.32 8.38
C LEU A 223 -9.39 -12.75 8.79
N VAL A 224 -8.36 -13.60 8.78
CA VAL A 224 -6.97 -13.19 9.07
C VAL A 224 -6.51 -12.14 8.06
N GLY A 225 -6.78 -12.36 6.77
CA GLY A 225 -6.48 -11.41 5.71
C GLY A 225 -7.21 -10.07 5.88
N CYS A 226 -8.48 -10.06 6.25
CA CYS A 226 -9.21 -8.83 6.55
C CYS A 226 -8.63 -8.07 7.75
N CYS A 227 -8.19 -8.78 8.80
CA CYS A 227 -7.51 -8.17 9.93
C CYS A 227 -6.17 -7.55 9.51
N LEU A 228 -5.39 -8.24 8.67
CA LEU A 228 -4.17 -7.69 8.09
C LEU A 228 -4.50 -6.43 7.27
N GLY A 229 -5.46 -6.52 6.35
CA GLY A 229 -5.82 -5.43 5.45
C GLY A 229 -6.28 -4.17 6.17
N LEU A 230 -7.03 -4.31 7.26
CA LEU A 230 -7.43 -3.16 8.08
C LEU A 230 -6.25 -2.40 8.65
N VAL A 231 -5.24 -3.12 9.15
CA VAL A 231 -4.12 -2.50 9.84
C VAL A 231 -3.08 -2.01 8.83
N THR A 232 -2.84 -2.75 7.75
CA THR A 232 -1.90 -2.35 6.69
C THR A 232 -2.34 -1.09 5.96
N SER A 233 -3.65 -0.81 5.88
CA SER A 233 -4.24 0.40 5.27
C SER A 233 -4.27 1.65 6.18
N LEU A 234 -3.70 1.59 7.38
CA LEU A 234 -3.60 2.75 8.28
C LEU A 234 -2.70 3.89 7.77
N PRO A 235 -1.56 3.64 7.09
CA PRO A 235 -0.78 4.72 6.48
C PRO A 235 -1.60 5.52 5.46
N GLU A 236 -2.34 4.85 4.56
CA GLU A 236 -3.24 5.47 3.59
C GLU A 236 -4.28 6.37 4.27
N LEU A 237 -4.89 5.91 5.37
CA LEU A 237 -5.80 6.74 6.18
C LEU A 237 -5.15 8.07 6.57
N THR A 238 -3.94 8.00 7.11
CA THR A 238 -3.23 9.20 7.57
C THR A 238 -2.95 10.15 6.42
N SER A 239 -2.55 9.63 5.26
CA SER A 239 -2.34 10.41 4.04
C SER A 239 -3.61 11.11 3.56
N PHE A 240 -4.76 10.42 3.56
CA PHE A 240 -6.03 11.02 3.14
C PHE A 240 -6.45 12.20 4.01
N PHE A 241 -6.33 12.03 5.33
CA PHE A 241 -6.69 13.08 6.28
C PHE A 241 -5.71 14.26 6.24
N GLU A 242 -4.42 14.00 5.99
CA GLU A 242 -3.38 15.03 5.88
C GLU A 242 -3.59 15.90 4.62
N LEU A 243 -3.83 15.26 3.46
CA LEU A 243 -4.07 15.95 2.20
C LEU A 243 -5.31 16.87 2.27
N TYR A 244 -6.42 16.37 2.80
CA TYR A 244 -7.60 17.22 2.98
C TYR A 244 -7.39 18.29 4.06
N GLY A 245 -6.74 17.94 5.17
CA GLY A 245 -6.44 18.86 6.27
C GLY A 245 -5.72 20.12 5.78
N ARG A 246 -4.67 19.94 4.96
CA ARG A 246 -3.90 21.06 4.37
C ARG A 246 -4.72 21.97 3.45
N SER A 247 -5.76 21.45 2.81
CA SER A 247 -6.65 22.22 1.92
C SER A 247 -7.79 22.96 2.65
N THR A 248 -7.93 22.75 3.96
CA THR A 248 -9.03 23.34 4.74
C THR A 248 -8.84 24.84 4.87
N GLY A 249 -9.90 25.60 4.60
CA GLY A 249 -9.85 27.08 4.60
C GLY A 249 -9.25 27.71 3.33
N GLN A 250 -8.88 26.90 2.33
CA GLN A 250 -8.33 27.38 1.05
C GLN A 250 -9.42 27.55 -0.02
N GLY A 251 -9.10 28.26 -1.11
CA GLY A 251 -10.01 28.51 -2.24
C GLY A 251 -10.41 27.25 -3.02
N GLU A 252 -11.49 27.33 -3.80
CA GLU A 252 -12.13 26.19 -4.49
C GLU A 252 -11.20 25.38 -5.40
N THR A 253 -10.28 26.03 -6.13
CA THR A 253 -9.28 25.34 -6.96
C THR A 253 -8.38 24.43 -6.14
N ARG A 254 -7.88 24.89 -4.99
CA ARG A 254 -7.02 24.08 -4.12
C ARG A 254 -7.78 22.93 -3.44
N LYS A 255 -9.09 23.10 -3.26
CA LYS A 255 -9.97 22.04 -2.73
C LYS A 255 -10.09 20.89 -3.73
N LEU A 256 -10.36 21.21 -5.01
CA LEU A 256 -10.41 20.22 -6.08
C LEU A 256 -9.05 19.53 -6.30
N ASP A 257 -7.94 20.25 -6.16
CA ASP A 257 -6.61 19.66 -6.28
C ASP A 257 -6.28 18.71 -5.12
N ALA A 258 -6.78 18.99 -3.90
CA ALA A 258 -6.66 18.06 -2.78
C ALA A 258 -7.51 16.79 -2.98
N THR A 259 -8.73 16.92 -3.53
CA THR A 259 -9.56 15.77 -3.90
C THR A 259 -8.88 14.94 -5.00
N GLN A 260 -8.28 15.59 -6.00
CA GLN A 260 -7.47 14.91 -7.03
C GLN A 260 -6.32 14.14 -6.39
N ALA A 261 -5.49 14.79 -5.57
CA ALA A 261 -4.32 14.15 -4.97
C ALA A 261 -4.72 12.93 -4.09
N ASN A 262 -5.86 13.01 -3.40
CA ASN A 262 -6.39 11.89 -2.64
C ASN A 262 -6.88 10.74 -3.52
N LEU A 263 -7.56 11.05 -4.64
CA LEU A 263 -7.97 10.05 -5.62
C LEU A 263 -6.75 9.38 -6.27
N ASP A 264 -5.74 10.15 -6.66
CA ASP A 264 -4.49 9.62 -7.24
C ASP A 264 -3.79 8.68 -6.24
N THR A 265 -3.76 9.05 -4.96
CA THR A 265 -3.20 8.20 -3.89
C THR A 265 -4.00 6.91 -3.73
N LEU A 266 -5.34 6.99 -3.69
CA LEU A 266 -6.22 5.83 -3.58
C LEU A 266 -6.07 4.87 -4.76
N VAL A 267 -6.10 5.41 -5.99
CA VAL A 267 -5.99 4.62 -7.22
C VAL A 267 -4.61 3.98 -7.33
N SER A 268 -3.54 4.74 -7.07
CA SER A 268 -2.17 4.23 -7.12
C SER A 268 -1.96 3.08 -6.14
N SER A 269 -2.39 3.25 -4.87
CA SER A 269 -2.30 2.21 -3.83
C SER A 269 -3.12 0.97 -4.22
N ASN A 270 -4.40 1.13 -4.55
CA ASN A 270 -5.26 -0.01 -4.86
C ASN A 270 -4.84 -0.76 -6.13
N MET A 271 -4.41 -0.05 -7.18
CA MET A 271 -3.90 -0.67 -8.40
C MET A 271 -2.57 -1.38 -8.16
N ALA A 272 -1.68 -0.82 -7.34
CA ALA A 272 -0.42 -1.48 -6.95
C ALA A 272 -0.68 -2.73 -6.10
N ASN A 273 -1.62 -2.69 -5.15
CA ASN A 273 -1.99 -3.82 -4.30
C ASN A 273 -2.35 -5.07 -5.14
N ILE A 274 -3.30 -4.94 -6.06
CA ILE A 274 -3.74 -6.08 -6.88
C ILE A 274 -2.83 -6.36 -8.08
N GLY A 275 -2.27 -5.32 -8.69
CA GLY A 275 -1.58 -5.40 -9.97
C GLY A 275 -0.07 -5.52 -9.89
N LEU A 276 0.54 -5.25 -8.73
CA LEU A 276 1.99 -5.33 -8.52
C LEU A 276 2.33 -6.19 -7.31
N ILE A 277 1.78 -5.86 -6.13
CA ILE A 277 2.11 -6.50 -4.86
C ILE A 277 1.64 -7.96 -4.83
N TYR A 278 0.38 -8.23 -5.17
CA TYR A 278 -0.10 -9.62 -5.19
C TYR A 278 0.66 -10.50 -6.21
N PRO A 279 0.93 -10.04 -7.45
CA PRO A 279 1.83 -10.73 -8.38
C PRO A 279 3.22 -11.03 -7.83
N VAL A 280 3.83 -10.09 -7.10
CA VAL A 280 5.11 -10.32 -6.42
C VAL A 280 4.96 -11.42 -5.36
N GLY A 281 3.88 -11.42 -4.59
CA GLY A 281 3.54 -12.50 -3.65
C GLY A 281 3.41 -13.87 -4.33
N LEU A 282 2.68 -13.93 -5.46
CA LEU A 282 2.53 -15.15 -6.26
C LEU A 282 3.87 -15.67 -6.78
N ALA A 283 4.76 -14.77 -7.22
CA ALA A 283 6.09 -15.13 -7.68
C ALA A 283 6.95 -15.69 -6.54
N VAL A 284 6.93 -15.03 -5.38
CA VAL A 284 7.68 -15.49 -4.19
C VAL A 284 7.15 -16.84 -3.71
N PHE A 285 5.84 -17.01 -3.63
CA PHE A 285 5.22 -18.30 -3.29
C PHE A 285 5.68 -19.41 -4.24
N GLN A 286 5.66 -19.18 -5.55
CA GLN A 286 6.06 -20.20 -6.51
C GLN A 286 7.54 -20.57 -6.40
N VAL A 287 8.40 -19.59 -6.15
CA VAL A 287 9.83 -19.81 -5.90
C VAL A 287 10.04 -20.58 -4.60
N SER A 288 9.27 -20.26 -3.55
CA SER A 288 9.29 -20.97 -2.26
C SER A 288 8.93 -22.45 -2.43
N GLU A 289 7.83 -22.74 -3.14
CA GLU A 289 7.41 -24.12 -3.46
C GLU A 289 8.49 -24.85 -4.27
N TRP A 290 9.09 -24.18 -5.27
CA TRP A 290 10.12 -24.80 -6.12
C TRP A 290 11.40 -25.14 -5.36
N LEU A 291 11.79 -24.29 -4.41
CA LEU A 291 12.96 -24.49 -3.55
C LEU A 291 12.67 -25.41 -2.35
N GLY A 292 11.41 -25.77 -2.11
CA GLY A 292 10.99 -26.56 -0.95
C GLY A 292 11.21 -25.85 0.37
N LEU A 293 11.18 -24.51 0.38
CA LEU A 293 11.38 -23.71 1.59
C LEU A 293 10.25 -23.89 2.61
N ASP A 294 9.05 -24.23 2.13
CA ASP A 294 7.88 -24.54 2.94
C ASP A 294 8.17 -25.70 3.91
N ALA A 295 9.02 -26.67 3.51
CA ALA A 295 9.43 -27.81 4.34
C ALA A 295 10.56 -27.47 5.34
N LEU A 296 11.24 -26.33 5.17
CA LEU A 296 12.33 -25.85 6.04
C LEU A 296 11.85 -24.83 7.08
N ILE A 297 10.81 -24.05 6.77
CA ILE A 297 10.26 -23.02 7.66
C ILE A 297 9.20 -23.61 8.62
N GLY A 298 8.49 -24.67 8.20
CA GLY A 298 7.52 -25.40 9.03
C GLY A 298 8.09 -26.48 9.97
N ALA A 299 9.42 -26.56 10.14
CA ALA A 299 10.12 -27.56 10.98
C ALA A 299 10.63 -26.99 12.31
#